data_AF-A0A4P9E9R0-F1
#
_entry.id   AF-A0A4P9E9R0-F1
#
_cell.length_a   1.000
_cell.length_b   1.000
_cell.length_c   1.000
_cell.angle_alpha   90.00
_cell.angle_beta   90.00
_cell.angle_gamma   90.00
#
_symmetry.space_group_name_H-M   'P 1'
#
loop_
_entity.id
_entity.type
_entity.pdbx_description
1 polymer ?
#
loop_
_entity_poly.entity_id
_entity_poly.type
_entity_poly.pdbx_seq_one_letter_code
_entity_poly.pdbx_strand_id
1 'polypeptide(L)' 'MIALCKPTYYLWRSDFSSQEEFEAERKKYTDSGFRVVTFLDGNSDADIHNGIKAMVRNHWNDIS' A
#
# COMPACT_ATOMS: atom_id res chain seq x y z
N MET A 1 -3.45 27.55 -8.18
CA MET A 1 -4.41 26.42 -8.13
C MET A 1 -3.66 25.25 -7.51
N ILE A 2 -3.83 25.03 -6.20
CA ILE A 2 -3.21 23.86 -5.54
C ILE A 2 -4.09 22.68 -5.97
N ALA A 3 -3.59 21.82 -6.84
CA ALA A 3 -4.27 20.56 -7.14
C ALA A 3 -4.35 19.80 -5.81
N LEU A 4 -5.54 19.75 -5.20
CA LEU A 4 -5.78 18.95 -4.01
C LEU A 4 -5.73 17.49 -4.46
N CYS A 5 -4.52 16.94 -4.55
CA CYS A 5 -4.34 15.53 -4.84
C CYS A 5 -5.02 14.76 -3.70
N LYS A 6 -6.00 13.92 -4.06
CA LYS A 6 -6.63 13.03 -3.10
C LYS A 6 -5.52 12.21 -2.43
N PRO A 7 -5.47 12.15 -1.08
CA PRO A 7 -4.47 11.36 -0.40
C PRO A 7 -4.60 9.89 -0.87
N THR A 8 -3.47 9.26 -1.13
CA THR A 8 -3.43 7.88 -1.65
C THR A 8 -3.06 6.93 -0.53
N TYR A 9 -3.85 5.87 -0.36
CA TYR A 9 -3.61 4.81 0.62
C TYR A 9 -3.31 3.50 -0.10
N TYR A 10 -2.24 2.82 0.30
CA TYR A 10 -1.78 1.58 -0.33
C TYR A 10 -2.17 0.38 0.53
N LEU A 11 -2.77 -0.63 -0.09
CA LEU A 11 -3.14 -1.89 0.55
C LEU A 11 -2.50 -3.06 -0.20
N TRP A 12 -1.85 -3.95 0.54
CA TRP A 12 -1.45 -5.26 0.03
C TRP A 12 -2.49 -6.30 0.39
N ARG A 13 -2.86 -7.14 -0.58
CA ARG A 13 -3.84 -8.20 -0.34
C ARG A 13 -3.36 -9.19 0.72
N SER A 14 -2.07 -9.50 0.73
CA SER A 14 -1.44 -10.49 1.62
C SER A 14 -1.33 -10.07 3.09
N ASP A 15 -1.52 -8.79 3.41
CA ASP A 15 -1.59 -8.32 4.80
C ASP A 15 -2.90 -8.75 5.50
N PHE A 16 -3.86 -9.30 4.74
CA PHE A 16 -5.18 -9.65 5.23
C PHE A 16 -5.43 -11.15 5.06
N SER A 17 -5.84 -11.80 6.14
CA SER A 17 -6.17 -13.23 6.17
C SER A 17 -7.39 -13.57 5.31
N SER A 18 -8.34 -12.64 5.19
CA SER A 18 -9.63 -12.87 4.51
C SER A 18 -9.94 -11.78 3.48
N GLN A 19 -10.76 -12.10 2.47
CA GLN A 19 -11.18 -11.14 1.44
C GLN A 19 -12.07 -10.05 2.02
N GLU A 20 -12.97 -10.43 2.92
CA GLU A 20 -13.87 -9.50 3.60
C GLU A 20 -13.13 -8.44 4.42
N GLU A 21 -12.07 -8.82 5.14
CA GLU A 21 -11.26 -7.88 5.94
C GLU A 21 -10.56 -6.85 5.04
N PHE A 22 -10.00 -7.32 3.92
CA PHE A 22 -9.36 -6.45 2.93
C PHE A 22 -10.37 -5.48 2.29
N GLU A 23 -11.55 -5.97 1.93
CA GLU A 23 -12.60 -5.15 1.34
C GLU A 23 -13.18 -4.14 2.35
N ALA A 24 -13.31 -4.53 3.61
CA ALA A 24 -13.74 -3.63 4.68
C ALA A 24 -12.75 -2.47 4.85
N GLU A 25 -11.45 -2.75 4.90
CA GLU A 25 -10.41 -1.73 5.03
C GLU A 25 -10.31 -0.85 3.77
N ARG A 26 -10.34 -1.46 2.58
CA ARG A 26 -10.41 -0.72 1.30
C ARG A 26 -11.61 0.21 1.25
N LYS A 27 -12.78 -0.26 1.68
CA LYS A 27 -14.03 0.51 1.69
C LYS A 27 -13.95 1.67 2.66
N LYS A 28 -13.41 1.46 3.87
CA LYS A 28 -13.22 2.51 4.87
C LYS A 28 -12.41 3.70 4.33
N TYR A 29 -11.28 3.43 3.67
CA TYR A 29 -10.47 4.51 3.09
C TYR A 29 -11.08 5.13 1.84
N THR A 30 -11.77 4.34 1.01
CA THR A 30 -12.48 4.85 -0.17
C THR A 30 -13.62 5.80 0.23
N ASP A 31 -14.41 5.43 1.24
CA ASP A 31 -15.48 6.24 1.82
C ASP A 31 -14.94 7.54 2.44
N SER A 32 -13.74 7.46 3.04
CA SER A 32 -13.01 8.62 3.56
C SER A 32 -12.41 9.53 2.47
N GLY A 33 -12.63 9.23 1.18
CA GLY A 33 -12.21 10.06 0.05
C GLY A 33 -10.77 9.82 -0.41
N PHE A 34 -10.09 8.79 0.11
CA PHE A 34 -8.76 8.41 -0.35
C PHE A 34 -8.83 7.71 -1.70
N ARG A 35 -7.78 7.88 -2.49
CA ARG A 35 -7.50 6.96 -3.59
C ARG A 35 -6.87 5.70 -2.99
N VAL A 36 -7.58 4.58 -3.01
CA VAL A 36 -7.02 3.31 -2.51
C VAL A 36 -6.39 2.53 -3.66
N VAL A 37 -5.11 2.22 -3.55
CA VAL A 37 -4.36 1.40 -4.52
C VAL A 37 -4.10 0.05 -3.90
N THR A 38 -4.51 -1.00 -4.59
CA THR A 38 -4.42 -2.37 -4.10
C THR A 38 -3.40 -3.17 -4.90
N PHE A 39 -2.49 -3.83 -4.20
CA PHE A 39 -1.54 -4.78 -4.79
C PHE A 39 -2.01 -6.21 -4.51
N LEU A 40 -2.16 -7.00 -5.57
CA LEU A 40 -2.15 -8.46 -5.45
C LEU A 40 -0.68 -8.89 -5.42
N ASP A 41 -0.31 -9.67 -4.40
CA ASP A 41 0.97 -10.34 -4.41
C ASP A 41 0.96 -11.31 -5.61
N GLY A 42 1.83 -11.03 -6.58
CA GLY A 42 2.12 -12.00 -7.63
C GLY A 42 2.87 -13.20 -7.03
N ASN A 43 3.13 -14.22 -7.85
CA ASN A 43 3.90 -15.40 -7.47
C ASN A 43 5.05 -15.03 -6.50
N SER A 44 5.07 -15.67 -5.33
CA SER A 44 5.96 -15.40 -4.18
C SER A 44 7.45 -15.60 -4.46
N ASP A 45 7.80 -15.84 -5.73
CA ASP A 45 9.15 -16.00 -6.28
C ASP A 45 9.71 -14.69 -6.86
N ALA A 46 8.90 -13.63 -7.04
CA ALA A 46 9.36 -12.35 -7.57
C ALA A 46 9.58 -11.32 -6.45
N ASP A 47 10.84 -11.24 -6.02
CA ASP A 47 11.57 -10.35 -5.09
C ASP A 47 11.25 -8.83 -5.07
N ILE A 48 10.15 -8.36 -5.65
CA ILE A 48 9.75 -6.94 -5.62
C ILE A 48 9.42 -6.49 -4.19
N HIS A 49 8.86 -7.40 -3.39
CA HIS A 49 8.48 -7.14 -2.00
C HIS A 49 9.70 -6.83 -1.12
N ASN A 50 10.80 -7.58 -1.30
CA ASN A 50 12.08 -7.30 -0.66
C ASN A 50 12.73 -6.04 -1.23
N GLY A 51 12.69 -5.86 -2.55
CA GLY A 51 13.28 -4.70 -3.23
C GLY A 51 12.71 -3.36 -2.74
N ILE A 52 11.37 -3.24 -2.67
CA ILE A 52 10.72 -2.01 -2.20
C ILE A 52 10.97 -1.81 -0.70
N LYS A 53 10.87 -2.87 0.12
CA LYS A 53 11.11 -2.77 1.56
C LYS A 53 12.56 -2.40 1.90
N ALA A 54 13.53 -2.88 1.13
CA ALA A 54 14.94 -2.52 1.25
C ALA A 54 15.20 -1.06 0.86
N MET A 55 14.61 -0.58 -0.24
CA MET A 55 14.72 0.83 -0.65
C MET A 55 14.15 1.78 0.41
N VAL A 56 12.97 1.49 0.95
CA VAL A 56 12.35 2.30 2.01
C VAL A 56 13.19 2.31 3.29
N ARG A 57 13.78 1.17 3.67
CA ARG A 57 14.67 1.08 4.84
C ARG A 57 15.97 1.86 4.68
N ASN A 58 16.60 1.81 3.51
CA ASN A 58 17.83 2.58 3.25
C ASN A 58 17.58 4.09 3.25
N HIS A 59 16.41 4.55 2.82
CA HIS A 59 16.07 5.97 2.85
C HIS A 59 15.88 6.54 4.27
N TRP A 60 15.62 5.69 5.27
CA TRP A 60 15.43 6.13 6.67
C TRP A 60 16.74 6.32 7.43
N ASN A 61 17.80 5.57 7.10
CA ASN A 61 19.11 5.67 7.78
C ASN A 61 20.04 6.74 7.18
N ASP A 62 19.71 7.28 6.00
CA ASP A 62 20.47 8.36 5.36
C ASP A 62 20.05 9.76 5.85
N ILE A 63 19.02 9.84 6.69
CA ILE A 63 18.60 11.06 7.39
C ILE A 63 19.23 11.04 8.79
N SER A 64 20.54 11.23 8.88
CA SER A 64 21.24 11.59 10.12
C SER A 64 22.23 12.73 9.89
#